data_AF-A0A163VIB7-F1
#
_entry.id   AF-A0A163VIB7-F1
#
_cell.length_a   1.000
_cell.length_b   1.000
_cell.length_c   1.000
_cell.angle_alpha   90.00
_cell.angle_beta   90.00
_cell.angle_gamma   90.00
#
_symmetry.space_group_name_H-M   'P 1'
#
loop_
_entity.id
_entity.type
_entity.pdbx_description
1 polymer ?
#
loop_
_entity_poly.entity_id
_entity_poly.type
_entity_poly.pdbx_seq_one_letter_code
_entity_poly.pdbx_strand_id
1 'polypeptide(L)'
;MKKIIIGLIFFLLAAPSLSLAAEERDRDTARQIDALMNEALAKYHIPGASLAVVHHGQTVYQESWGTMSDGAAVTADTTFLIGSVSKPLTALAMMMLAEEGKLKLDEPIEAYLPWFTYQTDSGKSITVRHLLEQTSGIGAYDGMKVTDRQDRDREKGIAQAAAELSGVKLSHAPGEAYEYNSGNYLLLGAIVEAVSGQSFSAFMDTRIFSPLGMNHTSADYESAVSKGFVPGYRSWFGKPEKGDGLYDPSGAPYGYMSSSSGDLAKFIKFMLYGGELVSEQGLMQLRTPPESNRRYGLGWHFPRSGEKYPYHTGATPEYRSELFIMPEQHLGAVLLMNKYHELEAVAYLSIMEGIRSIMKGEKPQLAEMNANTQWVTLGVVILFAAVSVLGFIRLRRKTVINKPLWVCTGALSLIIAAALIPLFTYSMGISWRTVGLFLPDIAFLVQCLIAVLAVHGLAVLLFLAMKRKRQINETKSYVLGGP
;
A
#
# COMPACT_ATOMS: atom_id res chain seq x y z
N MET A 1 5.14 -67.07 -1.88
CA MET A 1 5.34 -66.40 -3.19
C MET A 1 4.05 -65.85 -3.80
N LYS A 2 2.96 -66.61 -3.98
CA LYS A 2 1.69 -66.10 -4.59
C LYS A 2 1.07 -64.87 -3.90
N LYS A 3 1.08 -64.79 -2.56
CA LYS A 3 0.53 -63.62 -1.82
C LYS A 3 1.36 -62.33 -1.98
N ILE A 4 2.68 -62.45 -2.21
CA ILE A 4 3.59 -61.31 -2.43
C ILE A 4 3.43 -60.78 -3.85
N ILE A 5 3.23 -61.67 -4.83
CA ILE A 5 3.01 -61.29 -6.24
C ILE A 5 1.64 -60.59 -6.43
N ILE A 6 0.58 -61.05 -5.74
CA ILE A 6 -0.74 -60.40 -5.79
C ILE A 6 -0.70 -59.01 -5.13
N GLY A 7 0.04 -58.85 -4.02
CA GLY A 7 0.27 -57.54 -3.38
C GLY A 7 1.04 -56.57 -4.28
N LEU A 8 2.08 -57.04 -4.99
CA LEU A 8 2.83 -56.21 -5.94
C LEU A 8 1.99 -55.79 -7.15
N ILE A 9 1.13 -56.67 -7.67
CA ILE A 9 0.24 -56.37 -8.80
C ILE A 9 -0.87 -55.37 -8.39
N PHE A 10 -1.42 -55.48 -7.18
CA PHE A 10 -2.35 -54.47 -6.66
C PHE A 10 -1.67 -53.11 -6.42
N PHE A 11 -0.42 -53.10 -5.97
CA PHE A 11 0.35 -51.87 -5.80
C PHE A 11 0.72 -51.21 -7.15
N LEU A 12 1.06 -52.02 -8.17
CA LEU A 12 1.34 -51.58 -9.54
C LEU A 12 0.09 -51.13 -10.31
N LEU A 13 -1.11 -51.59 -9.94
CA LEU A 13 -2.38 -51.16 -10.53
C LEU A 13 -3.02 -49.97 -9.80
N ALA A 14 -2.73 -49.76 -8.50
CA ALA A 14 -3.26 -48.64 -7.73
C ALA A 14 -2.44 -47.34 -7.87
N ALA A 15 -1.12 -47.45 -8.07
CA ALA A 15 -0.23 -46.29 -8.26
C ALA A 15 -0.58 -45.43 -9.51
N PRO A 16 -0.92 -46.01 -10.68
CA PRO A 16 -1.36 -45.23 -11.84
C PRO A 16 -2.66 -44.46 -11.59
N SER A 17 -3.63 -45.06 -10.89
CA SER A 17 -4.92 -44.43 -10.60
C SER A 17 -4.82 -43.27 -9.60
N LEU A 18 -3.92 -43.34 -8.63
CA LEU A 18 -3.65 -42.24 -7.69
C LEU A 18 -2.93 -41.07 -8.38
N SER A 19 -2.01 -41.35 -9.31
CA SER A 19 -1.32 -40.32 -10.10
C SER A 19 -2.28 -39.58 -11.05
N LEU A 20 -3.17 -40.31 -11.73
CA LEU A 20 -4.18 -39.73 -12.62
C LEU A 20 -5.16 -38.82 -11.87
N ALA A 21 -5.63 -39.24 -10.69
CA ALA A 21 -6.55 -38.45 -9.87
C ALA A 21 -5.90 -37.17 -9.31
N ALA A 22 -4.62 -37.23 -8.94
CA ALA A 22 -3.87 -36.04 -8.51
C ALA A 22 -3.69 -35.05 -9.67
N GLU A 23 -3.31 -35.55 -10.85
CA GLU A 23 -3.12 -34.73 -12.05
C GLU A 23 -4.44 -34.08 -12.53
N GLU A 24 -5.56 -34.80 -12.43
CA GLU A 24 -6.88 -34.27 -12.74
C GLU A 24 -7.32 -33.18 -11.73
N ARG A 25 -7.01 -33.37 -10.44
CA ARG A 25 -7.26 -32.37 -9.40
C ARG A 25 -6.44 -31.10 -9.60
N ASP A 26 -5.18 -31.23 -9.99
CA ASP A 26 -4.31 -30.07 -10.27
C ASP A 26 -4.80 -29.30 -11.51
N ARG A 27 -5.21 -30.00 -12.57
CA ARG A 27 -5.83 -29.37 -13.76
C ARG A 27 -7.16 -28.70 -13.43
N ASP A 28 -7.96 -29.26 -12.53
CA ASP A 28 -9.20 -28.64 -12.08
C ASP A 28 -8.93 -27.37 -11.25
N THR A 29 -7.97 -27.44 -10.33
CA THR A 29 -7.51 -26.30 -9.52
C THR A 29 -7.03 -25.16 -10.41
N ALA A 30 -6.19 -25.44 -11.42
CA ALA A 30 -5.70 -24.44 -12.37
C ALA A 30 -6.87 -23.77 -13.14
N ARG A 31 -7.82 -24.56 -13.65
CA ARG A 31 -9.01 -24.03 -14.36
C ARG A 31 -9.87 -23.15 -13.46
N GLN A 32 -10.03 -23.51 -12.18
CA GLN A 32 -10.77 -22.68 -11.23
C GLN A 32 -10.06 -21.36 -10.94
N ILE A 33 -8.72 -21.38 -10.81
CA ILE A 33 -7.92 -20.17 -10.64
C ILE A 33 -8.02 -19.28 -11.90
N ASP A 34 -7.91 -19.86 -13.10
CA ASP A 34 -8.08 -19.11 -14.36
C ASP A 34 -9.45 -18.44 -14.43
N ALA A 35 -10.52 -19.17 -14.09
CA ALA A 35 -11.87 -18.63 -14.09
C ALA A 35 -12.02 -17.47 -13.09
N LEU A 36 -11.52 -17.64 -11.86
CA LEU A 36 -11.53 -16.61 -10.82
C LEU A 36 -10.75 -15.36 -11.26
N MET A 37 -9.55 -15.54 -11.81
CA MET A 37 -8.70 -14.43 -12.25
C MET A 37 -9.35 -13.69 -13.43
N ASN A 38 -9.86 -14.40 -14.44
CA ASN A 38 -10.56 -13.76 -15.55
C ASN A 38 -11.79 -12.97 -15.08
N GLU A 39 -12.58 -13.51 -14.15
CA GLU A 39 -13.70 -12.79 -13.54
C GLU A 39 -13.23 -11.55 -12.78
N ALA A 40 -12.22 -11.67 -11.92
CA ALA A 40 -11.68 -10.57 -11.13
C ALA A 40 -11.10 -9.45 -11.98
N LEU A 41 -10.30 -9.78 -13.00
CA LEU A 41 -9.70 -8.81 -13.92
C LEU A 41 -10.78 -8.01 -14.66
N ALA A 42 -11.82 -8.69 -15.13
CA ALA A 42 -12.95 -8.06 -15.81
C ALA A 42 -13.79 -7.21 -14.84
N LYS A 43 -14.18 -7.77 -13.70
CA LYS A 43 -15.02 -7.13 -12.67
C LYS A 43 -14.35 -5.90 -12.08
N TYR A 44 -13.05 -5.96 -11.85
CA TYR A 44 -12.30 -4.90 -11.20
C TYR A 44 -11.52 -4.02 -12.17
N HIS A 45 -11.62 -4.24 -13.50
CA HIS A 45 -10.89 -3.48 -14.51
C HIS A 45 -9.38 -3.40 -14.25
N ILE A 46 -8.75 -4.52 -13.93
CA ILE A 46 -7.31 -4.61 -13.70
C ILE A 46 -6.63 -4.83 -15.06
N PRO A 47 -5.77 -3.91 -15.54
CA PRO A 47 -5.15 -4.03 -16.86
C PRO A 47 -4.17 -5.18 -17.01
N GLY A 48 -3.42 -5.50 -15.95
CA GLY A 48 -2.43 -6.57 -15.96
C GLY A 48 -2.15 -7.16 -14.58
N ALA A 49 -1.93 -8.47 -14.55
CA ALA A 49 -1.64 -9.21 -13.33
C ALA A 49 -0.74 -10.42 -13.58
N SER A 50 -0.02 -10.85 -12.55
CA SER A 50 0.77 -12.08 -12.57
C SER A 50 0.64 -12.84 -11.25
N LEU A 51 0.40 -14.15 -11.32
CA LEU A 51 0.17 -15.02 -10.17
C LEU A 51 1.13 -16.20 -10.21
N ALA A 52 1.75 -16.50 -9.07
CA ALA A 52 2.47 -17.75 -8.84
C ALA A 52 1.95 -18.44 -7.58
N VAL A 53 1.73 -19.76 -7.66
CA VAL A 53 1.38 -20.61 -6.52
C VAL A 53 2.47 -21.67 -6.36
N VAL A 54 3.02 -21.74 -5.14
CA VAL A 54 4.00 -22.73 -4.73
C VAL A 54 3.32 -23.73 -3.80
N HIS A 55 3.40 -25.01 -4.13
CA HIS A 55 2.87 -26.09 -3.30
C HIS A 55 3.84 -27.28 -3.32
N HIS A 56 4.15 -27.83 -2.14
CA HIS A 56 5.10 -28.94 -1.98
C HIS A 56 6.46 -28.73 -2.70
N GLY A 57 6.99 -27.51 -2.64
CA GLY A 57 8.31 -27.14 -3.17
C GLY A 57 8.32 -26.82 -4.66
N GLN A 58 7.22 -27.05 -5.37
CA GLN A 58 7.07 -26.82 -6.79
C GLN A 58 6.20 -25.59 -7.05
N THR A 59 6.48 -24.89 -8.15
CA THR A 59 5.56 -23.86 -8.64
C THR A 59 4.48 -24.59 -9.43
N VAL A 60 3.33 -24.86 -8.79
CA VAL A 60 2.26 -25.69 -9.36
C VAL A 60 1.32 -24.91 -10.29
N TYR A 61 1.36 -23.58 -10.20
CA TYR A 61 0.61 -22.69 -11.07
C TYR A 61 1.39 -21.38 -11.27
N GLN A 62 1.50 -20.92 -12.50
CA GLN A 62 2.18 -19.67 -12.86
C GLN A 62 1.54 -19.13 -14.14
N GLU A 63 0.76 -18.06 -14.02
CA GLU A 63 0.07 -17.45 -15.15
C GLU A 63 0.09 -15.93 -15.05
N SER A 64 -0.08 -15.29 -16.20
CA SER A 64 -0.03 -13.84 -16.34
C SER A 64 -1.10 -13.37 -17.32
N TRP A 65 -1.68 -12.20 -17.07
CA TRP A 65 -2.77 -11.66 -17.86
C TRP A 65 -2.55 -10.20 -18.19
N GLY A 66 -3.06 -9.80 -19.35
CA GLY A 66 -3.19 -8.40 -19.74
C GLY A 66 -1.87 -7.73 -20.07
N THR A 67 -1.81 -6.41 -19.87
CA THR A 67 -0.70 -5.56 -20.34
C THR A 67 -0.25 -4.55 -19.31
N MET A 68 1.01 -4.12 -19.44
CA MET A 68 1.60 -2.98 -18.75
C MET A 68 1.17 -1.64 -19.39
N SER A 69 1.56 -0.50 -18.80
CA SER A 69 1.14 0.83 -19.27
C SER A 69 1.80 1.33 -20.56
N ASP A 70 2.79 0.60 -21.05
CA ASP A 70 3.45 0.78 -22.34
C ASP A 70 2.90 -0.18 -23.42
N GLY A 71 1.93 -1.04 -23.06
CA GLY A 71 1.32 -2.03 -23.95
C GLY A 71 2.04 -3.37 -24.00
N ALA A 72 3.16 -3.55 -23.29
CA ALA A 72 3.82 -4.85 -23.21
C ALA A 72 2.93 -5.88 -22.51
N ALA A 73 2.93 -7.13 -22.98
CA ALA A 73 2.21 -8.21 -22.32
C ALA A 73 2.83 -8.51 -20.95
N VAL A 74 1.99 -8.78 -19.95
CA VAL A 74 2.46 -9.24 -18.64
C VAL A 74 2.95 -10.68 -18.75
N THR A 75 4.09 -10.96 -18.13
CA THR A 75 4.71 -12.28 -18.02
C THR A 75 5.11 -12.57 -16.58
N ALA A 76 5.50 -13.81 -16.29
CA ALA A 76 5.98 -14.22 -14.97
C ALA A 76 7.21 -13.43 -14.48
N ASP A 77 7.97 -12.85 -15.43
CA ASP A 77 9.19 -12.06 -15.23
C ASP A 77 8.94 -10.54 -15.28
N THR A 78 7.72 -10.10 -15.59
CA THR A 78 7.39 -8.67 -15.61
C THR A 78 7.56 -8.06 -14.22
N THR A 79 8.23 -6.92 -14.16
CA THR A 79 8.52 -6.19 -12.92
C THR A 79 7.34 -5.30 -12.49
N PHE A 80 6.96 -5.42 -11.22
CA PHE A 80 5.96 -4.60 -10.53
C PHE A 80 6.60 -3.97 -9.29
N LEU A 81 6.14 -2.79 -8.87
CA LEU A 81 6.42 -2.35 -7.49
C LEU A 81 5.60 -3.21 -6.53
N ILE A 82 6.26 -3.75 -5.49
CA ILE A 82 5.65 -4.75 -4.60
C ILE A 82 5.12 -4.16 -3.29
N GLY A 83 5.11 -2.83 -3.17
CA GLY A 83 4.61 -2.16 -1.97
C GLY A 83 5.25 -2.73 -0.70
N SER A 84 4.43 -2.82 0.35
CA SER A 84 4.86 -3.38 1.63
C SER A 84 5.24 -4.86 1.63
N VAL A 85 5.12 -5.62 0.53
CA VAL A 85 5.77 -6.96 0.42
C VAL A 85 7.31 -6.83 0.47
N SER A 86 7.85 -5.62 0.27
CA SER A 86 9.25 -5.30 0.57
C SER A 86 9.64 -5.55 2.03
N LYS A 87 8.69 -5.40 2.98
CA LYS A 87 8.96 -5.52 4.42
C LYS A 87 9.39 -6.92 4.85
N PRO A 88 8.74 -8.02 4.43
CA PRO A 88 9.28 -9.37 4.59
C PRO A 88 10.74 -9.56 4.14
N LEU A 89 11.13 -8.97 3.01
CA LEU A 89 12.49 -9.06 2.47
C LEU A 89 13.48 -8.26 3.33
N THR A 90 13.10 -7.07 3.79
CA THR A 90 13.87 -6.29 4.77
C THR A 90 13.99 -7.03 6.10
N ALA A 91 12.92 -7.68 6.58
CA ALA A 91 12.97 -8.47 7.81
C ALA A 91 13.94 -9.66 7.71
N LEU A 92 14.03 -10.30 6.53
CA LEU A 92 15.06 -11.30 6.25
C LEU A 92 16.47 -10.71 6.37
N ALA A 93 16.73 -9.53 5.79
CA ALA A 93 18.03 -8.86 5.92
C ALA A 93 18.40 -8.59 7.38
N MET A 94 17.44 -8.12 8.20
CA MET A 94 17.66 -7.90 9.63
C MET A 94 17.97 -9.19 10.38
N MET A 95 17.28 -10.30 10.04
CA MET A 95 17.54 -11.60 10.65
C MET A 95 18.93 -12.13 10.29
N MET A 96 19.36 -12.00 9.03
CA MET A 96 20.71 -12.37 8.59
C MET A 96 21.78 -11.61 9.39
N LEU A 97 21.63 -10.29 9.53
CA LEU A 97 22.55 -9.47 10.31
C LEU A 97 22.56 -9.85 11.81
N ALA A 98 21.41 -10.26 12.35
CA ALA A 98 21.31 -10.72 13.72
C ALA A 98 22.04 -12.05 13.96
N GLU A 99 21.88 -13.03 13.07
CA GLU A 99 22.56 -14.33 13.15
C GLU A 99 24.07 -14.22 12.91
N GLU A 100 24.49 -13.27 12.07
CA GLU A 100 25.90 -12.90 11.88
C GLU A 100 26.51 -12.19 13.11
N GLY A 101 25.71 -11.90 14.14
CA GLY A 101 26.15 -11.18 15.35
C GLY A 101 26.47 -9.70 15.11
N LYS A 102 26.07 -9.14 13.96
CA LYS A 102 26.30 -7.73 13.61
C LYS A 102 25.31 -6.78 14.26
N LEU A 103 24.14 -7.29 14.65
CA LEU A 103 23.16 -6.58 15.46
C LEU A 103 22.42 -7.55 16.39
N LYS A 104 21.65 -7.00 17.33
CA LYS A 104 20.75 -7.74 18.21
C LYS A 104 19.36 -7.13 18.11
N LEU A 105 18.35 -7.98 17.97
CA LEU A 105 16.96 -7.53 17.81
C LEU A 105 16.47 -6.71 19.02
N ASP A 106 16.92 -7.04 20.23
CA ASP A 106 16.49 -6.39 21.46
C ASP A 106 17.40 -5.22 21.90
N GLU A 107 18.37 -4.83 21.06
CA GLU A 107 19.26 -3.70 21.33
C GLU A 107 18.62 -2.38 20.87
N PRO A 108 18.83 -1.27 21.60
CA PRO A 108 18.35 0.05 21.20
C PRO A 108 18.89 0.48 19.84
N ILE A 109 18.07 1.16 19.03
CA ILE A 109 18.45 1.59 17.69
C ILE A 109 19.60 2.60 17.68
N GLU A 110 19.81 3.32 18.79
CA GLU A 110 20.90 4.27 19.00
C GLU A 110 22.28 3.61 18.94
N ALA A 111 22.36 2.29 19.20
CA ALA A 111 23.59 1.53 19.03
C ALA A 111 24.05 1.49 17.56
N TYR A 112 23.12 1.62 16.61
CA TYR A 112 23.37 1.55 15.17
C TYR A 112 23.19 2.90 14.47
N LEU A 113 22.29 3.75 14.99
CA LEU A 113 21.96 5.08 14.47
C LEU A 113 22.11 6.13 15.59
N PRO A 114 23.34 6.43 16.07
CA PRO A 114 23.56 7.32 17.22
C PRO A 114 23.13 8.78 16.99
N TRP A 115 22.93 9.16 15.72
CA TRP A 115 22.44 10.48 15.32
C TRP A 115 20.90 10.60 15.32
N PHE A 116 20.18 9.47 15.37
CA PHE A 116 18.73 9.47 15.37
C PHE A 116 18.21 9.77 16.78
N THR A 117 17.33 10.76 16.89
CA THR A 117 16.77 11.20 18.17
C THR A 117 15.24 11.15 18.13
N TYR A 118 14.60 11.00 19.28
CA TYR A 118 13.15 11.04 19.41
C TYR A 118 12.76 11.47 20.83
N GLN A 119 11.54 11.96 21.00
CA GLN A 119 11.01 12.40 22.30
C GLN A 119 10.05 11.34 22.84
N THR A 120 10.27 10.90 24.08
CA THR A 120 9.46 9.88 24.76
C THR A 120 9.28 10.25 26.23
N ASP A 121 8.06 10.10 26.75
CA ASP A 121 7.75 10.35 28.16
C ASP A 121 7.99 9.09 29.04
N SER A 122 8.29 7.94 28.42
CA SER A 122 8.38 6.63 29.10
C SER A 122 9.78 6.25 29.59
N GLY A 123 10.82 6.94 29.12
CA GLY A 123 12.21 6.58 29.37
C GLY A 123 12.67 5.27 28.71
N LYS A 124 11.80 4.59 27.95
CA LYS A 124 12.14 3.37 27.20
C LYS A 124 12.71 3.71 25.82
N SER A 125 13.72 2.95 25.40
CA SER A 125 14.30 3.07 24.06
C SER A 125 13.56 2.22 23.02
N ILE A 126 13.59 2.67 21.77
CA ILE A 126 13.17 1.88 20.60
C ILE A 126 14.24 0.82 20.34
N THR A 127 13.86 -0.44 20.18
CA THR A 127 14.76 -1.54 19.78
C THR A 127 14.53 -1.92 18.32
N VAL A 128 15.47 -2.67 17.73
CA VAL A 128 15.29 -3.22 16.36
C VAL A 128 14.02 -4.07 16.25
N ARG A 129 13.70 -4.85 17.29
CA ARG A 129 12.47 -5.66 17.37
C ARG A 129 11.23 -4.78 17.35
N HIS A 130 11.23 -3.65 18.07
CA HIS A 130 10.09 -2.72 18.04
C HIS A 130 9.84 -2.17 16.63
N LEU A 131 10.89 -1.91 15.84
CA LEU A 131 10.72 -1.50 14.44
C LEU A 131 10.14 -2.65 13.59
N LEU A 132 10.69 -3.86 13.71
CA LEU A 132 10.22 -5.04 12.96
C LEU A 132 8.75 -5.36 13.24
N GLU A 133 8.31 -5.23 14.50
CA GLU A 133 6.97 -5.58 14.98
C GLU A 133 5.95 -4.43 14.88
N GLN A 134 6.36 -3.25 14.36
CA GLN A 134 5.51 -2.06 14.28
C GLN A 134 5.03 -1.56 15.66
N THR A 135 5.91 -1.59 16.66
CA THR A 135 5.63 -1.19 18.06
C THR A 135 6.59 -0.12 18.60
N SER A 136 7.26 0.63 17.72
CA SER A 136 8.23 1.67 18.10
C SER A 136 7.63 2.88 18.83
N GLY A 137 6.32 3.12 18.69
CA GLY A 137 5.67 4.34 19.15
C GLY A 137 5.78 5.51 18.17
N ILE A 138 6.50 5.37 17.04
CA ILE A 138 6.48 6.37 15.96
C ILE A 138 5.08 6.41 15.36
N GLY A 139 4.46 7.59 15.35
CA GLY A 139 3.11 7.77 14.83
C GLY A 139 3.02 7.52 13.33
N ALA A 140 1.93 6.90 12.87
CA ALA A 140 1.69 6.64 11.45
C ALA A 140 1.73 7.93 10.62
N TYR A 141 1.19 9.02 11.15
CA TYR A 141 1.20 10.33 10.50
C TYR A 141 2.62 10.87 10.29
N ASP A 142 3.53 10.67 11.24
CA ASP A 142 4.92 11.12 11.12
C ASP A 142 5.70 10.28 10.10
N GLY A 143 5.48 8.96 10.09
CA GLY A 143 5.98 8.10 9.02
C GLY A 143 5.52 8.57 7.64
N MET A 144 4.23 8.86 7.47
CA MET A 144 3.66 9.34 6.20
C MET A 144 4.23 10.68 5.72
N LYS A 145 4.81 11.52 6.59
CA LYS A 145 5.47 12.77 6.15
C LYS A 145 6.72 12.48 5.34
N VAL A 146 7.46 11.43 5.70
CA VAL A 146 8.76 11.09 5.12
C VAL A 146 8.70 9.96 4.09
N THR A 147 7.59 9.26 3.91
CA THR A 147 7.46 8.21 2.88
C THR A 147 6.67 8.65 1.66
N ASP A 148 6.80 7.89 0.56
CA ASP A 148 6.08 8.10 -0.70
C ASP A 148 6.44 9.44 -1.37
N ARG A 149 7.75 9.73 -1.42
CA ARG A 149 8.35 10.96 -1.94
C ARG A 149 9.39 10.68 -3.00
N GLN A 150 9.22 11.30 -4.17
CA GLN A 150 10.13 11.15 -5.31
C GLN A 150 11.22 12.24 -5.39
N ASP A 151 11.19 13.24 -4.50
CA ASP A 151 12.04 14.44 -4.58
C ASP A 151 13.41 14.30 -3.90
N ARG A 152 13.78 13.08 -3.52
CA ARG A 152 15.05 12.78 -2.84
C ARG A 152 16.14 12.35 -3.80
N ASP A 153 17.38 12.49 -3.31
CA ASP A 153 18.54 11.95 -4.00
C ASP A 153 18.45 10.42 -4.06
N ARG A 154 18.81 9.83 -5.20
CA ARG A 154 18.63 8.39 -5.42
C ARG A 154 19.60 7.52 -4.63
N GLU A 155 20.80 8.01 -4.36
CA GLU A 155 21.81 7.28 -3.61
C GLU A 155 21.67 7.49 -2.09
N LYS A 156 21.15 8.65 -1.68
CA LYS A 156 21.06 9.06 -0.26
C LYS A 156 19.65 9.08 0.29
N GLY A 157 18.68 8.55 -0.45
CA GLY A 157 17.25 8.66 -0.13
C GLY A 157 16.91 8.15 1.28
N ILE A 158 17.40 6.97 1.67
CA ILE A 158 17.16 6.38 3.00
C ILE A 158 17.70 7.29 4.11
N ALA A 159 18.97 7.70 4.00
CA ALA A 159 19.60 8.58 4.99
C ALA A 159 18.89 9.94 5.11
N GLN A 160 18.49 10.54 3.98
CA GLN A 160 17.74 11.81 3.97
C GLN A 160 16.38 11.65 4.65
N ALA A 161 15.61 10.62 4.30
CA ALA A 161 14.28 10.39 4.87
C ALA A 161 14.35 10.06 6.37
N ALA A 162 15.35 9.27 6.79
CA ALA A 162 15.54 8.94 8.20
C ALA A 162 16.00 10.16 9.03
N ALA A 163 16.81 11.05 8.44
CA ALA A 163 17.16 12.33 9.06
C ALA A 163 15.94 13.27 9.19
N GLU A 164 15.06 13.32 8.19
CA GLU A 164 13.80 14.07 8.25
C GLU A 164 12.85 13.54 9.35
N LEU A 165 12.91 12.24 9.66
CA LEU A 165 12.11 11.61 10.72
C LEU A 165 12.71 11.82 12.12
N SER A 166 14.01 12.13 12.22
CA SER A 166 14.69 12.36 13.50
C SER A 166 14.08 13.56 14.24
N GLY A 167 14.01 13.47 15.56
CA GLY A 167 13.35 14.43 16.44
C GLY A 167 11.85 14.21 16.62
N VAL A 168 11.30 13.12 16.06
CA VAL A 168 9.87 12.77 16.20
C VAL A 168 9.48 12.58 17.67
N LYS A 169 8.26 13.00 18.02
CA LYS A 169 7.65 12.69 19.31
C LYS A 169 6.88 11.38 19.19
N LEU A 170 7.15 10.42 20.08
CA LEU A 170 6.43 9.16 20.08
C LEU A 170 4.97 9.35 20.55
N SER A 171 4.06 8.64 19.90
CA SER A 171 2.64 8.61 20.25
C SER A 171 2.36 7.69 21.45
N HIS A 172 3.21 6.67 21.65
CA HIS A 172 3.10 5.66 22.70
C HIS A 172 4.50 5.23 23.16
N ALA A 173 4.62 4.55 24.29
CA ALA A 173 5.92 4.02 24.71
C ALA A 173 6.38 2.89 23.75
N PRO A 174 7.69 2.77 23.45
CA PRO A 174 8.20 1.64 22.69
C PRO A 174 7.80 0.30 23.30
N GLY A 175 7.29 -0.59 22.46
CA GLY A 175 6.78 -1.90 22.82
C GLY A 175 5.37 -1.93 23.40
N GLU A 176 4.69 -0.79 23.56
CA GLU A 176 3.35 -0.70 24.17
C GLU A 176 2.24 -1.07 23.18
N ALA A 177 2.13 -0.31 22.08
CA ALA A 177 1.04 -0.41 21.12
C ALA A 177 1.55 -0.78 19.72
N TYR A 178 0.72 -1.52 18.98
CA TYR A 178 0.92 -1.76 17.56
C TYR A 178 0.40 -0.56 16.76
N GLU A 179 1.26 0.02 15.93
CA GLU A 179 0.92 1.11 15.03
C GLU A 179 1.70 0.96 13.71
N TYR A 180 1.01 0.50 12.67
CA TYR A 180 1.63 0.23 11.37
C TYR A 180 2.11 1.52 10.70
N ASN A 181 3.40 1.62 10.44
CA ASN A 181 3.96 2.71 9.67
C ASN A 181 5.20 2.29 8.86
N SER A 182 5.40 2.94 7.71
CA SER A 182 6.56 2.68 6.85
C SER A 182 7.85 3.29 7.39
N GLY A 183 7.77 4.29 8.29
CA GLY A 183 8.92 4.90 8.96
C GLY A 183 9.75 3.89 9.76
N ASN A 184 9.12 2.88 10.36
CA ASN A 184 9.81 1.80 11.05
C ASN A 184 10.76 1.03 10.13
N TYR A 185 10.28 0.68 8.94
CA TYR A 185 11.08 -0.08 7.97
C TYR A 185 12.09 0.79 7.23
N LEU A 186 11.81 2.09 7.08
CA LEU A 186 12.81 3.07 6.66
C LEU A 186 14.02 3.07 7.61
N LEU A 187 13.79 3.08 8.93
CA LEU A 187 14.88 3.01 9.92
C LEU A 187 15.62 1.67 9.88
N LEU A 188 14.92 0.55 9.64
CA LEU A 188 15.58 -0.74 9.41
C LEU A 188 16.51 -0.70 8.20
N GLY A 189 16.10 -0.05 7.11
CA GLY A 189 16.96 0.20 5.95
C GLY A 189 18.23 0.98 6.32
N ALA A 190 18.09 2.05 7.10
CA ALA A 190 19.23 2.83 7.58
C ALA A 190 20.17 2.01 8.49
N ILE A 191 19.62 1.10 9.32
CA ILE A 191 20.43 0.18 10.14
C ILE A 191 21.19 -0.82 9.26
N VAL A 192 20.57 -1.37 8.22
CA VAL A 192 21.27 -2.23 7.25
C VAL A 192 22.47 -1.49 6.65
N GLU A 193 22.30 -0.24 6.23
CA GLU A 193 23.39 0.56 5.66
C GLU A 193 24.50 0.82 6.68
N ALA A 194 24.14 1.23 7.89
CA ALA A 194 25.10 1.54 8.95
C ALA A 194 25.92 0.32 9.39
N VAL A 195 25.27 -0.83 9.55
CA VAL A 195 25.88 -2.05 10.07
C VAL A 195 26.66 -2.83 9.00
N SER A 196 26.19 -2.81 7.75
CA SER A 196 26.85 -3.53 6.64
C SER A 196 27.93 -2.73 5.92
N GLY A 197 27.88 -1.39 5.99
CA GLY A 197 28.75 -0.50 5.20
C GLY A 197 28.42 -0.49 3.70
N GLN A 198 27.30 -1.09 3.29
CA GLN A 198 26.82 -1.12 1.91
C GLN A 198 25.55 -0.30 1.78
N SER A 199 25.27 0.27 0.60
CA SER A 199 23.93 0.79 0.31
C SER A 199 22.89 -0.31 0.46
N PHE A 200 21.68 0.03 0.88
CA PHE A 200 20.61 -0.96 1.07
C PHE A 200 20.37 -1.80 -0.19
N SER A 201 20.35 -1.19 -1.38
CA SER A 201 20.15 -1.88 -2.65
C SER A 201 21.24 -2.93 -2.93
N ALA A 202 22.51 -2.56 -2.79
CA ALA A 202 23.64 -3.48 -2.94
C ALA A 202 23.62 -4.64 -1.93
N PHE A 203 23.25 -4.37 -0.68
CA PHE A 203 23.09 -5.43 0.33
C PHE A 203 21.99 -6.41 -0.11
N MET A 204 20.81 -5.91 -0.47
CA MET A 204 19.70 -6.76 -0.88
C MET A 204 20.03 -7.60 -2.12
N ASP A 205 20.66 -6.99 -3.12
CA ASP A 205 21.05 -7.68 -4.36
C ASP A 205 22.08 -8.81 -4.11
N THR A 206 23.15 -8.51 -3.37
CA THR A 206 24.25 -9.45 -3.14
C THR A 206 23.92 -10.53 -2.11
N ARG A 207 23.14 -10.20 -1.07
CA ARG A 207 22.91 -11.08 0.07
C ARG A 207 21.59 -11.86 -0.01
N ILE A 208 20.61 -11.38 -0.77
CA ILE A 208 19.28 -11.99 -0.82
C ILE A 208 18.87 -12.31 -2.25
N PHE A 209 18.82 -11.32 -3.15
CA PHE A 209 18.25 -11.53 -4.48
C PHE A 209 19.11 -12.48 -5.31
N SER A 210 20.42 -12.24 -5.42
CA SER A 210 21.33 -13.09 -6.20
C SER A 210 21.40 -14.53 -5.66
N PRO A 211 21.58 -14.78 -4.33
CA PRO A 211 21.57 -16.14 -3.80
C PRO A 211 20.26 -16.91 -4.00
N LEU A 212 19.11 -16.21 -4.01
CA LEU A 212 17.80 -16.82 -4.31
C LEU A 212 17.50 -16.90 -5.81
N GLY A 213 18.38 -16.38 -6.67
CA GLY A 213 18.18 -16.31 -8.12
C GLY A 213 17.07 -15.35 -8.55
N MET A 214 16.80 -14.30 -7.77
CA MET A 214 15.75 -13.30 -8.01
C MET A 214 16.20 -12.21 -8.99
N ASN A 215 16.37 -12.58 -10.26
CA ASN A 215 17.01 -11.74 -11.29
C ASN A 215 16.16 -10.53 -11.77
N HIS A 216 14.85 -10.54 -11.55
CA HIS A 216 13.90 -9.49 -11.90
C HIS A 216 13.47 -8.65 -10.68
N THR A 217 14.23 -8.76 -9.57
CA THR A 217 14.01 -8.03 -8.33
C THR A 217 15.04 -6.92 -8.15
N SER A 218 14.63 -5.74 -7.69
CA SER A 218 15.53 -4.63 -7.40
C SER A 218 15.09 -3.80 -6.19
N ALA A 219 16.06 -3.08 -5.61
CA ALA A 219 15.88 -2.20 -4.46
C ALA A 219 16.34 -0.75 -4.75
N ASP A 220 16.49 -0.40 -6.02
CA ASP A 220 16.81 0.94 -6.53
C ASP A 220 16.12 1.19 -7.88
N TYR A 221 15.98 2.46 -8.22
CA TYR A 221 15.22 2.91 -9.39
C TYR A 221 15.91 2.51 -10.71
N GLU A 222 17.22 2.71 -10.81
CA GLU A 222 18.02 2.43 -12.00
C GLU A 222 17.91 0.94 -12.39
N SER A 223 18.03 0.05 -11.41
CA SER A 223 17.86 -1.38 -11.59
C SER A 223 16.41 -1.76 -11.87
N ALA A 224 15.43 -1.07 -11.26
CA ALA A 224 14.01 -1.29 -11.56
C ALA A 224 13.73 -0.98 -13.03
N VAL A 225 14.16 0.18 -13.52
CA VAL A 225 13.97 0.61 -14.91
C VAL A 225 14.69 -0.33 -15.88
N SER A 226 15.94 -0.74 -15.59
CA SER A 226 16.67 -1.67 -16.46
C SER A 226 16.02 -3.06 -16.53
N LYS A 227 15.29 -3.46 -15.48
CA LYS A 227 14.49 -4.70 -15.42
C LYS A 227 13.06 -4.54 -15.96
N GLY A 228 12.71 -3.37 -16.50
CA GLY A 228 11.43 -3.15 -17.18
C GLY A 228 10.34 -2.51 -16.32
N PHE A 229 10.70 -1.84 -15.22
CA PHE A 229 9.74 -1.00 -14.47
C PHE A 229 9.18 0.11 -15.36
N VAL A 230 7.85 0.20 -15.39
CA VAL A 230 7.08 1.26 -16.04
C VAL A 230 6.02 1.78 -15.07
N PRO A 231 5.37 2.94 -15.31
CA PRO A 231 4.21 3.36 -14.52
C PRO A 231 3.10 2.30 -14.52
N GLY A 232 2.36 2.16 -13.43
CA GLY A 232 1.15 1.35 -13.38
C GLY A 232 -0.09 2.20 -13.66
N TYR A 233 -1.21 1.82 -13.05
CA TYR A 233 -2.47 2.52 -13.19
C TYR A 233 -3.03 2.92 -11.83
N ARG A 234 -3.49 4.17 -11.72
CA ARG A 234 -4.36 4.61 -10.62
C ARG A 234 -5.80 4.29 -10.99
N SER A 235 -6.65 3.96 -10.02
CA SER A 235 -8.09 3.90 -10.30
C SER A 235 -8.74 5.28 -10.23
N TRP A 236 -9.58 5.59 -11.21
CA TRP A 236 -10.49 6.73 -11.22
C TRP A 236 -11.90 6.21 -11.45
N PHE A 237 -12.76 6.32 -10.44
CA PHE A 237 -14.14 5.78 -10.51
C PHE A 237 -14.18 4.29 -10.92
N GLY A 238 -13.22 3.49 -10.48
CA GLY A 238 -13.10 2.07 -10.82
C GLY A 238 -12.42 1.78 -12.16
N LYS A 239 -12.03 2.81 -12.93
CA LYS A 239 -11.37 2.66 -14.23
C LYS A 239 -9.86 2.93 -14.13
N PRO A 240 -9.03 2.18 -14.87
CA PRO A 240 -7.59 2.41 -14.88
C PRO A 240 -7.25 3.70 -15.63
N GLU A 241 -6.51 4.58 -14.96
CA GLU A 241 -5.88 5.77 -15.53
C GLU A 241 -4.36 5.61 -15.38
N LYS A 242 -3.60 5.83 -16.45
CA LYS A 242 -2.13 5.66 -16.40
C LYS A 242 -1.54 6.59 -15.34
N GLY A 243 -0.72 6.03 -14.46
CA GLY A 243 -0.03 6.78 -13.42
C GLY A 243 1.18 7.56 -13.91
N ASP A 244 1.85 8.24 -12.98
CA ASP A 244 3.06 9.04 -13.24
C ASP A 244 4.34 8.26 -12.98
N GLY A 245 4.26 7.04 -12.42
CA GLY A 245 5.41 6.19 -12.14
C GLY A 245 6.18 6.62 -10.90
N LEU A 246 5.49 7.15 -9.89
CA LEU A 246 6.09 7.54 -8.61
C LEU A 246 6.97 6.42 -8.06
N TYR A 247 8.24 6.76 -7.81
CA TYR A 247 9.21 5.91 -7.13
C TYR A 247 9.87 6.70 -6.01
N ASP A 248 9.77 6.22 -4.77
CA ASP A 248 10.48 6.82 -3.63
C ASP A 248 11.88 6.21 -3.49
N PRO A 249 12.96 6.97 -3.66
CA PRO A 249 14.32 6.45 -3.51
C PRO A 249 14.69 5.99 -2.10
N SER A 250 13.99 6.47 -1.07
CA SER A 250 14.10 5.95 0.30
C SER A 250 13.26 4.70 0.55
N GLY A 251 12.49 4.30 -0.47
CA GLY A 251 11.32 3.46 -0.34
C GLY A 251 11.57 1.96 -0.32
N ALA A 252 12.72 1.50 -0.80
CA ALA A 252 12.99 0.08 -0.95
C ALA A 252 12.77 -0.73 0.35
N PRO A 253 13.22 -0.31 1.54
CA PRO A 253 13.03 -1.08 2.77
C PRO A 253 11.56 -1.32 3.15
N TYR A 254 10.64 -0.47 2.70
CA TYR A 254 9.26 -0.47 3.17
C TYR A 254 8.18 -0.61 2.08
N GLY A 255 8.49 -0.34 0.80
CA GLY A 255 7.44 -0.10 -0.19
C GLY A 255 7.84 -0.15 -1.67
N TYR A 256 9.07 0.21 -2.01
CA TYR A 256 9.47 0.52 -3.39
C TYR A 256 10.52 -0.43 -3.96
N MET A 257 10.66 -1.65 -3.40
CA MET A 257 11.30 -2.71 -4.19
C MET A 257 10.42 -3.02 -5.40
N SER A 258 11.08 -3.44 -6.47
CA SER A 258 10.42 -3.99 -7.64
C SER A 258 10.72 -5.49 -7.74
N SER A 259 9.78 -6.30 -8.20
CA SER A 259 9.97 -7.75 -8.36
C SER A 259 8.98 -8.35 -9.37
N SER A 260 9.16 -9.63 -9.68
CA SER A 260 8.27 -10.42 -10.51
C SER A 260 7.63 -11.56 -9.71
N SER A 261 6.54 -12.13 -10.22
CA SER A 261 5.92 -13.29 -9.58
C SER A 261 6.84 -14.52 -9.58
N GLY A 262 7.66 -14.68 -10.62
CA GLY A 262 8.62 -15.78 -10.71
C GLY A 262 9.73 -15.68 -9.65
N ASP A 263 10.17 -14.46 -9.34
CA ASP A 263 11.15 -14.22 -8.28
C ASP A 263 10.56 -14.36 -6.88
N LEU A 264 9.37 -13.80 -6.65
CA LEU A 264 8.69 -13.95 -5.36
C LEU A 264 8.28 -15.39 -5.09
N ALA A 265 8.07 -16.23 -6.11
CA ALA A 265 7.93 -17.67 -5.94
C ALA A 265 9.20 -18.34 -5.38
N LYS A 266 10.40 -17.86 -5.75
CA LYS A 266 11.68 -18.34 -5.18
C LYS A 266 11.80 -17.92 -3.71
N PHE A 267 11.43 -16.67 -3.40
CA PHE A 267 11.36 -16.19 -2.03
C PHE A 267 10.34 -16.99 -1.19
N ILE A 268 9.17 -17.31 -1.73
CA ILE A 268 8.17 -18.17 -1.08
C ILE A 268 8.75 -19.56 -0.81
N LYS A 269 9.45 -20.18 -1.76
CA LYS A 269 10.09 -21.50 -1.56
C LYS A 269 11.10 -21.43 -0.40
N PHE A 270 11.97 -20.43 -0.38
CA PHE A 270 12.87 -20.21 0.76
C PHE A 270 12.09 -20.02 2.08
N MET A 271 11.03 -19.21 2.05
CA MET A 271 10.15 -18.98 3.19
C MET A 271 9.24 -20.18 3.56
N LEU A 272 9.27 -21.30 2.82
CA LEU A 272 8.62 -22.56 3.21
C LEU A 272 9.65 -23.59 3.67
N TYR A 273 10.78 -23.71 2.96
CA TYR A 273 11.73 -24.81 3.10
C TYR A 273 13.08 -24.44 3.70
N GLY A 274 13.39 -23.15 3.80
CA GLY A 274 14.70 -22.67 4.22
C GLY A 274 15.74 -22.70 3.11
N GLY A 275 17.00 -22.57 3.52
CA GLY A 275 18.15 -22.44 2.65
C GLY A 275 19.35 -21.97 3.47
N GLU A 276 20.38 -21.46 2.81
CA GLU A 276 21.65 -21.07 3.47
C GLU A 276 21.66 -19.63 4.00
N LEU A 277 20.60 -18.83 3.76
CA LEU A 277 20.59 -17.41 4.14
C LEU A 277 20.43 -17.17 5.65
N VAL A 278 19.61 -17.99 6.33
CA VAL A 278 19.42 -17.95 7.79
C VAL A 278 19.23 -19.37 8.30
N SER A 279 19.49 -19.57 9.59
CA SER A 279 19.25 -20.84 10.26
C SER A 279 17.76 -21.20 10.28
N GLU A 280 17.44 -22.47 10.53
CA GLU A 280 16.06 -22.90 10.77
C GLU A 280 15.41 -22.13 11.92
N GLN A 281 16.18 -21.77 12.95
CA GLN A 281 15.68 -20.98 14.08
C GLN A 281 15.32 -19.55 13.66
N GLY A 282 16.19 -18.85 12.91
CA GLY A 282 15.90 -17.50 12.41
C GLY A 282 14.71 -17.48 11.45
N LEU A 283 14.62 -18.50 10.60
CA LEU A 283 13.49 -18.70 9.70
C LEU A 283 12.17 -18.94 10.46
N MET A 284 12.21 -19.74 11.53
CA MET A 284 11.07 -19.93 12.42
C MET A 284 10.66 -18.63 13.11
N GLN A 285 11.61 -17.80 13.57
CA GLN A 285 11.29 -16.50 14.16
C GLN A 285 10.55 -15.59 13.18
N LEU A 286 10.94 -15.56 11.90
CA LEU A 286 10.26 -14.76 10.86
C LEU A 286 8.81 -15.21 10.61
N ARG A 287 8.53 -16.51 10.77
CA ARG A 287 7.22 -17.11 10.49
C ARG A 287 6.30 -17.16 11.72
N THR A 288 6.83 -16.95 12.91
CA THR A 288 6.08 -17.16 14.16
C THR A 288 5.15 -15.98 14.44
N PRO A 289 3.85 -16.23 14.72
CA PRO A 289 2.94 -15.17 15.13
C PRO A 289 3.38 -14.57 16.48
N PRO A 290 3.14 -13.27 16.72
CA PRO A 290 3.48 -12.64 18.00
C PRO A 290 2.66 -13.26 19.15
N GLU A 291 3.21 -13.28 20.37
CA GLU A 291 2.61 -13.94 21.55
C GLU A 291 1.35 -13.25 22.13
N SER A 292 1.05 -12.03 21.70
CA SER A 292 -0.10 -11.24 22.17
C SER A 292 -1.22 -11.17 21.13
N ASN A 293 -2.34 -10.49 21.44
CA ASN A 293 -3.40 -10.17 20.45
C ASN A 293 -2.91 -9.28 19.28
N ARG A 294 -1.60 -9.04 19.17
CA ARG A 294 -0.96 -8.41 18.01
C ARG A 294 -1.08 -9.31 16.79
N ARG A 295 -1.11 -8.69 15.62
CA ARG A 295 -1.33 -9.36 14.33
C ARG A 295 -0.22 -9.06 13.35
N TYR A 296 0.93 -8.66 13.86
CA TYR A 296 2.12 -8.33 13.10
C TYR A 296 3.34 -8.87 13.84
N GLY A 297 4.08 -9.77 13.18
CA GLY A 297 5.35 -10.30 13.66
C GLY A 297 6.52 -9.57 13.01
N LEU A 298 7.59 -10.31 12.70
CA LEU A 298 8.78 -9.74 12.05
C LEU A 298 8.54 -9.59 10.54
N GLY A 299 7.87 -8.52 10.13
CA GLY A 299 7.62 -8.21 8.71
C GLY A 299 6.42 -8.91 8.12
N TRP A 300 5.55 -9.51 8.92
CA TRP A 300 4.41 -10.29 8.45
C TRP A 300 3.14 -9.99 9.25
N HIS A 301 2.01 -9.93 8.56
CA HIS A 301 0.69 -9.96 9.17
C HIS A 301 0.25 -11.39 9.48
N PHE A 302 -0.65 -11.52 10.47
CA PHE A 302 -1.31 -12.77 10.84
C PHE A 302 -2.84 -12.60 10.90
N PRO A 303 -3.64 -13.55 10.36
CA PRO A 303 -5.09 -13.44 10.30
C PRO A 303 -5.76 -13.40 11.68
N ARG A 304 -6.96 -12.80 11.75
CA ARG A 304 -7.82 -12.85 12.95
C ARG A 304 -8.56 -14.17 13.12
N SER A 305 -8.72 -14.95 12.05
CA SER A 305 -9.55 -16.15 12.00
C SER A 305 -9.03 -17.33 12.84
N GLY A 306 -7.87 -17.18 13.50
CA GLY A 306 -7.19 -18.26 14.20
C GLY A 306 -6.27 -19.10 13.30
N GLU A 307 -6.32 -18.91 11.98
CA GLU A 307 -5.34 -19.47 11.05
C GLU A 307 -3.98 -18.79 11.26
N LYS A 308 -2.93 -19.60 11.47
CA LYS A 308 -1.58 -19.14 11.82
C LYS A 308 -0.66 -19.18 10.60
N TYR A 309 -0.89 -18.31 9.64
CA TYR A 309 -0.03 -18.20 8.47
C TYR A 309 0.43 -16.75 8.25
N PRO A 310 1.73 -16.53 7.95
CA PRO A 310 2.22 -15.22 7.56
C PRO A 310 1.65 -14.78 6.21
N TYR A 311 1.18 -13.54 6.13
CA TYR A 311 0.87 -12.88 4.86
C TYR A 311 1.30 -11.42 4.90
N HIS A 312 1.49 -10.84 3.72
CA HIS A 312 1.69 -9.40 3.60
C HIS A 312 1.01 -8.88 2.33
N THR A 313 0.35 -7.75 2.48
CA THR A 313 -0.26 -7.02 1.36
C THR A 313 0.61 -5.81 1.04
N GLY A 314 0.80 -5.47 -0.21
CA GLY A 314 1.62 -4.34 -0.62
C GLY A 314 0.85 -3.41 -1.53
N ALA A 315 0.98 -2.10 -1.32
CA ALA A 315 0.44 -1.11 -2.24
C ALA A 315 1.46 -0.01 -2.47
N THR A 316 1.54 0.44 -3.72
CA THR A 316 1.98 1.78 -4.09
C THR A 316 0.78 2.47 -4.75
N PRO A 317 0.86 3.75 -5.13
CA PRO A 317 -0.27 4.43 -5.78
C PRO A 317 -0.79 3.73 -7.04
N GLU A 318 0.04 2.92 -7.69
CA GLU A 318 -0.21 2.35 -9.01
C GLU A 318 -0.14 0.82 -9.06
N TYR A 319 0.34 0.18 -7.99
CA TYR A 319 0.57 -1.26 -7.93
C TYR A 319 0.00 -1.89 -6.66
N ARG A 320 -0.49 -3.12 -6.80
CA ARG A 320 -0.97 -3.95 -5.69
C ARG A 320 -0.27 -5.31 -5.72
N SER A 321 0.11 -5.79 -4.55
CA SER A 321 0.64 -7.13 -4.37
C SER A 321 0.01 -7.82 -3.16
N GLU A 322 -0.16 -9.12 -3.25
CA GLU A 322 -0.60 -9.99 -2.17
C GLU A 322 0.37 -11.16 -2.08
N LEU A 323 0.83 -11.49 -0.88
CA LEU A 323 1.71 -12.62 -0.66
C LEU A 323 1.34 -13.34 0.63
N PHE A 324 1.27 -14.67 0.60
CA PHE A 324 1.16 -15.48 1.81
C PHE A 324 2.03 -16.72 1.75
N ILE A 325 2.38 -17.24 2.93
CA ILE A 325 3.05 -18.52 3.12
C ILE A 325 2.33 -19.28 4.23
N MET A 326 2.13 -20.57 4.02
CA MET A 326 1.44 -21.51 4.90
C MET A 326 2.39 -22.70 5.13
N PRO A 327 3.36 -22.56 6.07
CA PRO A 327 4.43 -23.54 6.22
C PRO A 327 3.94 -24.96 6.53
N GLU A 328 2.93 -25.09 7.40
CA GLU A 328 2.33 -26.38 7.77
C GLU A 328 1.65 -27.08 6.59
N GLN A 329 1.13 -26.32 5.63
CA GLN A 329 0.48 -26.83 4.42
C GLN A 329 1.44 -26.86 3.22
N HIS A 330 2.70 -26.48 3.39
CA HIS A 330 3.68 -26.38 2.29
C HIS A 330 3.17 -25.55 1.10
N LEU A 331 2.37 -24.52 1.37
CA LEU A 331 1.66 -23.73 0.38
C LEU A 331 2.05 -22.25 0.48
N GLY A 332 2.17 -21.56 -0.64
CA GLY A 332 2.29 -20.11 -0.67
C GLY A 332 1.91 -19.58 -2.03
N ALA A 333 1.55 -18.29 -2.10
CA ALA A 333 1.26 -17.66 -3.37
C ALA A 333 1.62 -16.18 -3.35
N VAL A 334 1.84 -15.64 -4.54
CA VAL A 334 2.03 -14.21 -4.78
C VAL A 334 1.18 -13.78 -5.97
N LEU A 335 0.43 -12.69 -5.80
CA LEU A 335 -0.33 -12.03 -6.85
C LEU A 335 0.18 -10.60 -6.98
N LEU A 336 0.56 -10.19 -8.20
CA LEU A 336 0.97 -8.84 -8.54
C LEU A 336 -0.02 -8.25 -9.54
N MET A 337 -0.41 -6.99 -9.34
CA MET A 337 -1.38 -6.27 -10.17
C MET A 337 -0.90 -4.84 -10.40
N ASN A 338 -1.13 -4.31 -11.60
CA ASN A 338 -0.71 -2.96 -11.99
C ASN A 338 -1.82 -1.90 -11.87
N LYS A 339 -2.78 -2.10 -10.96
CA LYS A 339 -3.78 -1.08 -10.60
C LYS A 339 -3.99 -1.03 -9.10
N TYR A 340 -4.07 0.18 -8.53
CA TYR A 340 -4.48 0.34 -7.13
C TYR A 340 -5.34 1.58 -6.88
N HIS A 341 -6.16 1.46 -5.83
CA HIS A 341 -6.93 2.52 -5.19
C HIS A 341 -7.38 2.03 -3.81
N GLU A 342 -7.31 2.88 -2.78
CA GLU A 342 -7.53 2.43 -1.40
C GLU A 342 -8.95 1.90 -1.16
N LEU A 343 -9.98 2.51 -1.77
CA LEU A 343 -11.36 2.01 -1.67
C LEU A 343 -11.59 0.64 -2.35
N GLU A 344 -10.63 0.14 -3.12
CA GLU A 344 -10.70 -1.15 -3.81
C GLU A 344 -9.89 -2.24 -3.06
N ALA A 345 -9.22 -1.91 -1.95
CA ALA A 345 -8.34 -2.83 -1.22
C ALA A 345 -9.01 -4.16 -0.84
N VAL A 346 -10.29 -4.12 -0.43
CA VAL A 346 -11.08 -5.32 -0.07
C VAL A 346 -11.33 -6.21 -1.29
N ALA A 347 -11.56 -5.62 -2.47
CA ALA A 347 -11.73 -6.37 -3.71
C ALA A 347 -10.46 -7.15 -4.06
N TYR A 348 -9.28 -6.49 -3.98
CA TYR A 348 -7.99 -7.13 -4.22
C TYR A 348 -7.70 -8.27 -3.23
N LEU A 349 -7.98 -8.06 -1.94
CA LEU A 349 -7.84 -9.09 -0.91
C LEU A 349 -8.69 -10.33 -1.21
N SER A 350 -9.92 -10.13 -1.70
CA SER A 350 -10.84 -11.23 -2.01
C SER A 350 -10.34 -12.16 -3.12
N ILE A 351 -9.49 -11.66 -4.04
CA ILE A 351 -8.87 -12.49 -5.08
C ILE A 351 -7.94 -13.52 -4.45
N MET A 352 -7.03 -13.07 -3.57
CA MET A 352 -6.10 -13.95 -2.89
C MET A 352 -6.80 -14.89 -1.91
N GLU A 353 -7.88 -14.43 -1.26
CA GLU A 353 -8.74 -15.29 -0.46
C GLU A 353 -9.41 -16.38 -1.31
N GLY A 354 -9.96 -16.02 -2.48
CA GLY A 354 -10.53 -16.97 -3.44
C GLY A 354 -9.50 -18.01 -3.91
N ILE A 355 -8.27 -17.61 -4.21
CA ILE A 355 -7.17 -18.53 -4.55
C ILE A 355 -6.94 -19.52 -3.39
N ARG A 356 -6.86 -19.05 -2.15
CA ARG A 356 -6.73 -19.95 -0.99
C ARG A 356 -7.91 -20.90 -0.83
N SER A 357 -9.14 -20.43 -1.03
CA SER A 357 -10.33 -21.29 -0.99
C SER A 357 -10.26 -22.38 -2.06
N ILE A 358 -9.89 -22.04 -3.30
CA ILE A 358 -9.69 -23.04 -4.36
C ILE A 358 -8.64 -24.08 -3.95
N MET A 359 -7.50 -23.65 -3.38
CA MET A 359 -6.46 -24.57 -2.90
C MET A 359 -6.96 -25.49 -1.76
N LYS A 360 -7.94 -25.04 -0.98
CA LYS A 360 -8.62 -25.85 0.06
C LYS A 360 -9.76 -26.72 -0.51
N GLY A 361 -10.08 -26.63 -1.80
CA GLY A 361 -11.23 -27.31 -2.43
C GLY A 361 -12.58 -26.66 -2.13
N GLU A 362 -12.57 -25.40 -1.70
CA GLU A 362 -13.73 -24.57 -1.40
C GLU A 362 -14.07 -23.66 -2.58
N LYS A 363 -15.32 -23.16 -2.63
CA LYS A 363 -15.73 -22.22 -3.68
C LYS A 363 -15.15 -20.83 -3.41
N PRO A 364 -14.50 -20.19 -4.40
CA PRO A 364 -14.02 -18.82 -4.24
C PRO A 364 -15.20 -17.83 -4.22
N GLN A 365 -15.01 -16.69 -3.54
CA GLN A 365 -15.96 -15.59 -3.55
C GLN A 365 -15.22 -14.26 -3.74
N LEU A 366 -15.58 -13.54 -4.80
CA LEU A 366 -15.10 -12.19 -5.05
C LEU A 366 -15.98 -11.17 -4.33
N ALA A 367 -15.35 -10.18 -3.69
CA ALA A 367 -16.07 -9.08 -3.09
C ALA A 367 -16.76 -8.22 -4.17
N GLU A 368 -17.82 -7.52 -3.80
CA GLU A 368 -18.39 -6.50 -4.67
C GLU A 368 -17.50 -5.26 -4.70
N MET A 369 -17.33 -4.69 -5.89
CA MET A 369 -16.63 -3.43 -6.08
C MET A 369 -17.61 -2.41 -6.63
N ASN A 370 -17.73 -1.26 -5.97
CA ASN A 370 -18.52 -0.14 -6.47
C ASN A 370 -17.82 1.19 -6.20
N ALA A 371 -18.09 2.15 -7.07
CA ALA A 371 -17.57 3.51 -6.94
C ALA A 371 -18.57 4.44 -6.22
N ASN A 372 -19.39 3.91 -5.30
CA ASN A 372 -20.49 4.68 -4.70
C ASN A 372 -19.96 5.89 -3.93
N THR A 373 -18.86 5.74 -3.17
CA THR A 373 -18.24 6.84 -2.44
C THR A 373 -17.81 7.98 -3.37
N GLN A 374 -17.24 7.64 -4.53
CA GLN A 374 -16.86 8.61 -5.55
C GLN A 374 -18.09 9.31 -6.14
N TRP A 375 -19.12 8.56 -6.55
CA TRP A 375 -20.35 9.10 -7.12
C TRP A 375 -21.13 9.98 -6.14
N VAL A 376 -21.20 9.58 -4.86
CA VAL A 376 -21.80 10.39 -3.80
C VAL A 376 -21.01 11.68 -3.61
N THR A 377 -19.69 11.61 -3.53
CA THR A 377 -18.83 12.80 -3.40
C THR A 377 -19.03 13.75 -4.60
N LEU A 378 -19.06 13.23 -5.82
CA LEU A 378 -19.35 14.02 -7.02
C LEU A 378 -20.75 14.65 -6.96
N GLY A 379 -21.76 13.89 -6.54
CA GLY A 379 -23.13 14.40 -6.35
C GLY A 379 -23.19 15.56 -5.36
N VAL A 380 -22.44 15.47 -4.26
CA VAL A 380 -22.30 16.57 -3.28
C VAL A 380 -21.65 17.80 -3.92
N VAL A 381 -20.56 17.63 -4.68
CA VAL A 381 -19.90 18.74 -5.40
C VAL A 381 -20.89 19.44 -6.34
N ILE A 382 -21.62 18.67 -7.15
CA ILE A 382 -22.60 19.21 -8.12
C ILE A 382 -23.75 19.93 -7.40
N LEU A 383 -24.26 19.35 -6.31
CA LEU A 383 -25.31 19.96 -5.50
C LEU A 383 -24.88 21.32 -4.95
N PHE A 384 -23.69 21.38 -4.34
CA PHE A 384 -23.15 22.64 -3.81
C PHE A 384 -22.90 23.65 -4.93
N ALA A 385 -22.38 23.23 -6.08
CA ALA A 385 -22.22 24.12 -7.23
C ALA A 385 -23.55 24.70 -7.70
N ALA A 386 -24.60 23.88 -7.83
CA ALA A 386 -25.93 24.31 -8.21
C ALA A 386 -26.54 25.28 -7.19
N VAL A 387 -26.46 24.96 -5.89
CA VAL A 387 -26.93 25.84 -4.80
C VAL A 387 -26.17 27.16 -4.82
N SER A 388 -24.86 27.14 -5.02
CA SER A 388 -24.03 28.35 -5.11
C SER A 388 -24.43 29.25 -6.28
N VAL A 389 -24.64 28.69 -7.47
CA VAL A 389 -25.06 29.42 -8.68
C VAL A 389 -26.48 29.97 -8.50
N LEU A 390 -27.44 29.14 -8.12
CA LEU A 390 -28.84 29.55 -7.93
C LEU A 390 -28.97 30.58 -6.81
N GLY A 391 -28.25 30.39 -5.71
CA GLY A 391 -28.17 31.33 -4.60
C GLY A 391 -27.64 32.69 -5.04
N PHE A 392 -26.57 32.71 -5.84
CA PHE A 392 -26.00 33.94 -6.36
C PHE A 392 -26.94 34.64 -7.36
N ILE A 393 -27.59 33.90 -8.27
CA ILE A 393 -28.61 34.45 -9.18
C ILE A 393 -29.77 35.08 -8.38
N ARG A 394 -30.27 34.39 -7.36
CA ARG A 394 -31.33 34.91 -6.48
C ARG A 394 -30.87 36.18 -5.76
N LEU A 395 -29.66 36.20 -5.23
CA LEU A 395 -29.09 37.39 -4.59
C LEU A 395 -29.03 38.59 -5.55
N ARG A 396 -28.58 38.38 -6.79
CA ARG A 396 -28.52 39.44 -7.81
C ARG A 396 -29.88 40.02 -8.20
N ARG A 397 -30.92 39.18 -8.19
CA ARG A 397 -32.29 39.60 -8.53
C ARG A 397 -33.02 40.32 -7.39
N LYS A 398 -32.52 40.25 -6.15
CA LYS A 398 -33.18 40.91 -5.00
C LYS A 398 -32.96 42.43 -4.99
N THR A 399 -34.07 43.17 -4.94
CA THR A 399 -34.10 44.62 -4.71
C THR A 399 -33.67 44.94 -3.28
N VAL A 400 -34.34 44.33 -2.29
CA VAL A 400 -34.01 44.42 -0.85
C VAL A 400 -33.20 43.20 -0.41
N ILE A 401 -32.04 43.43 0.21
CA ILE A 401 -31.11 42.37 0.63
C ILE A 401 -30.96 42.37 2.15
N ASN A 402 -31.19 41.22 2.79
CA ASN A 402 -30.80 40.97 4.17
C ASN A 402 -29.26 40.80 4.22
N LYS A 403 -28.55 41.91 4.42
CA LYS A 403 -27.07 41.94 4.36
C LYS A 403 -26.41 41.02 5.40
N PRO A 404 -26.81 41.02 6.70
CA PRO A 404 -26.20 40.12 7.69
C PRO A 404 -26.24 38.66 7.26
N LEU A 405 -27.40 38.18 6.78
CA LEU A 405 -27.55 36.79 6.34
C LEU A 405 -26.54 36.43 5.24
N TRP A 406 -26.44 37.25 4.18
CA TRP A 406 -25.56 36.93 3.05
C TRP A 406 -24.07 37.14 3.36
N VAL A 407 -23.73 38.06 4.27
CA VAL A 407 -22.36 38.15 4.79
C VAL A 407 -22.02 36.87 5.55
N CYS A 408 -22.91 36.39 6.43
CA CYS A 408 -22.72 35.13 7.14
C CYS A 408 -22.60 33.94 6.17
N THR A 409 -23.46 33.85 5.14
CA THR A 409 -23.36 32.79 4.12
C THR A 409 -22.01 32.84 3.40
N GLY A 410 -21.57 34.01 2.95
CA GLY A 410 -20.31 34.17 2.24
C GLY A 410 -19.10 33.82 3.12
N ALA A 411 -19.09 34.30 4.37
CA ALA A 411 -18.03 34.02 5.34
C ALA A 411 -17.98 32.54 5.72
N LEU A 412 -19.13 31.92 6.01
CA LEU A 412 -19.21 30.49 6.36
C LEU A 412 -18.71 29.62 5.21
N SER A 413 -19.06 29.96 3.96
CA SER A 413 -18.57 29.25 2.78
C SER A 413 -17.03 29.26 2.70
N LEU A 414 -16.40 30.40 2.98
CA LEU A 414 -14.93 30.52 3.00
C LEU A 414 -14.30 29.77 4.18
N ILE A 415 -14.92 29.81 5.36
CA ILE A 415 -14.45 29.08 6.54
C ILE A 415 -14.48 27.57 6.26
N ILE A 416 -15.59 27.05 5.72
CA ILE A 416 -15.69 25.63 5.37
C ILE A 416 -14.65 25.27 4.31
N ALA A 417 -14.50 26.09 3.26
CA ALA A 417 -13.50 25.85 2.22
C ALA A 417 -12.08 25.75 2.79
N ALA A 418 -11.71 26.65 3.72
CA ALA A 418 -10.39 26.65 4.36
C ALA A 418 -10.22 25.50 5.37
N ALA A 419 -11.30 25.04 6.01
CA ALA A 419 -11.26 24.02 7.04
C ALA A 419 -11.32 22.58 6.50
N LEU A 420 -11.82 22.36 5.28
CA LEU A 420 -12.08 21.00 4.74
C LEU A 420 -10.85 20.08 4.78
N ILE A 421 -9.71 20.50 4.21
CA ILE A 421 -8.49 19.68 4.21
C ILE A 421 -7.93 19.50 5.62
N PRO A 422 -7.67 20.57 6.42
CA PRO A 422 -7.15 20.40 7.78
C PRO A 422 -8.01 19.49 8.65
N LEU A 423 -9.34 19.67 8.61
CA LEU A 423 -10.27 18.86 9.39
C LEU A 423 -10.26 17.40 8.92
N PHE A 424 -10.22 17.15 7.61
CA PHE A 424 -10.11 15.80 7.07
C PHE A 424 -8.81 15.12 7.48
N THR A 425 -7.67 15.81 7.35
CA THR A 425 -6.37 15.26 7.74
C THR A 425 -6.29 14.97 9.23
N TYR A 426 -6.88 15.83 10.05
CA TYR A 426 -6.95 15.65 11.50
C TYR A 426 -7.86 14.47 11.88
N SER A 427 -9.04 14.35 11.26
CA SER A 427 -10.01 13.30 11.62
C SER A 427 -9.58 11.92 11.16
N MET A 428 -8.90 11.82 10.02
CA MET A 428 -8.47 10.55 9.44
C MET A 428 -7.06 10.14 9.86
N GLY A 429 -6.27 11.04 10.44
CA GLY A 429 -4.88 10.77 10.81
C GLY A 429 -3.95 10.50 9.61
N ILE A 430 -4.34 10.92 8.41
CA ILE A 430 -3.60 10.75 7.16
C ILE A 430 -3.25 12.10 6.54
N SER A 431 -2.07 12.18 5.90
CA SER A 431 -1.66 13.41 5.23
C SER A 431 -2.48 13.65 3.95
N TRP A 432 -2.73 14.91 3.60
CA TRP A 432 -3.43 15.22 2.34
C TRP A 432 -2.67 14.71 1.10
N ARG A 433 -1.34 14.63 1.17
CA ARG A 433 -0.53 14.02 0.11
C ARG A 433 -0.88 12.54 -0.05
N THR A 434 -0.96 11.78 1.04
CA THR A 434 -1.34 10.37 1.03
C THR A 434 -2.73 10.17 0.41
N VAL A 435 -3.69 11.05 0.74
CA VAL A 435 -5.02 11.04 0.11
C VAL A 435 -4.90 11.26 -1.40
N GLY A 436 -4.13 12.25 -1.86
CA GLY A 436 -3.93 12.50 -3.29
C GLY A 436 -3.26 11.34 -4.04
N LEU A 437 -2.41 10.57 -3.37
CA LEU A 437 -1.72 9.43 -3.96
C LEU A 437 -2.62 8.19 -4.08
N PHE A 438 -3.34 7.84 -3.02
CA PHE A 438 -4.08 6.57 -2.93
C PHE A 438 -5.59 6.69 -3.17
N LEU A 439 -6.12 7.92 -3.18
CA LEU A 439 -7.52 8.29 -3.41
C LEU A 439 -7.60 9.52 -4.36
N PRO A 440 -7.00 9.46 -5.57
CA PRO A 440 -6.82 10.64 -6.42
C PRO A 440 -8.14 11.29 -6.84
N ASP A 441 -9.18 10.49 -7.12
CA ASP A 441 -10.51 11.00 -7.50
C ASP A 441 -11.22 11.70 -6.32
N ILE A 442 -11.17 11.14 -5.12
CA ILE A 442 -11.69 11.78 -3.89
C ILE A 442 -10.94 13.08 -3.60
N ALA A 443 -9.60 13.07 -3.70
CA ALA A 443 -8.79 14.26 -3.50
C ALA A 443 -9.18 15.38 -4.47
N PHE A 444 -9.33 15.03 -5.75
CA PHE A 444 -9.78 15.97 -6.79
C PHE A 444 -11.18 16.52 -6.51
N LEU A 445 -12.15 15.66 -6.17
CA LEU A 445 -13.52 16.09 -5.89
C LEU A 445 -13.62 17.01 -4.66
N VAL A 446 -12.84 16.73 -3.61
CA VAL A 446 -12.76 17.61 -2.44
C VAL A 446 -12.16 18.97 -2.81
N GLN A 447 -11.13 19.00 -3.66
CA GLN A 447 -10.59 20.26 -4.18
C GLN A 447 -11.63 21.04 -5.01
N CYS A 448 -12.42 20.35 -5.83
CA CYS A 448 -13.54 20.98 -6.54
C CYS A 448 -14.57 21.56 -5.57
N LEU A 449 -14.92 20.85 -4.50
CA LEU A 449 -15.85 21.35 -3.46
C LEU A 449 -15.30 22.63 -2.80
N ILE A 450 -14.01 22.63 -2.43
CA ILE A 450 -13.33 23.79 -1.86
C ILE A 450 -13.39 24.98 -2.83
N ALA A 451 -13.10 24.75 -4.12
CA ALA A 451 -13.16 25.79 -5.13
C ALA A 451 -14.58 26.37 -5.28
N VAL A 452 -15.61 25.52 -5.33
CA VAL A 452 -17.02 25.94 -5.39
C VAL A 452 -17.37 26.83 -4.19
N LEU A 453 -17.04 26.38 -2.98
CA LEU A 453 -17.32 27.11 -1.74
C LEU A 453 -16.55 28.43 -1.67
N ALA A 454 -15.27 28.45 -2.07
CA ALA A 454 -14.45 29.64 -2.06
C ALA A 454 -14.95 30.68 -3.07
N VAL A 455 -15.22 30.26 -4.31
CA VAL A 455 -15.77 31.13 -5.36
C VAL A 455 -17.13 31.68 -4.94
N HIS A 456 -18.01 30.84 -4.39
CA HIS A 456 -19.30 31.29 -3.89
C HIS A 456 -19.17 32.35 -2.80
N GLY A 457 -18.32 32.10 -1.79
CA GLY A 457 -18.10 33.02 -0.68
C GLY A 457 -17.55 34.37 -1.14
N LEU A 458 -16.51 34.35 -1.97
CA LEU A 458 -15.93 35.57 -2.54
C LEU A 458 -16.93 36.34 -3.41
N ALA A 459 -17.66 35.65 -4.31
CA ALA A 459 -18.63 36.29 -5.19
C ALA A 459 -19.74 37.00 -4.41
N VAL A 460 -20.28 36.35 -3.37
CA VAL A 460 -21.31 36.94 -2.49
C VAL A 460 -20.77 38.20 -1.79
N LEU A 461 -19.60 38.11 -1.15
CA LEU A 461 -19.02 39.23 -0.39
C LEU A 461 -18.65 40.41 -1.30
N LEU A 462 -18.03 40.15 -2.46
CA LEU A 462 -17.70 41.16 -3.45
C LEU A 462 -18.95 41.84 -4.00
N PHE A 463 -20.00 41.08 -4.33
CA PHE A 463 -21.26 41.64 -4.80
C PHE A 463 -21.89 42.58 -3.77
N LEU A 464 -21.90 42.20 -2.49
CA LEU A 464 -22.42 43.04 -1.41
C LEU A 464 -21.59 44.33 -1.24
N ALA A 465 -20.25 44.22 -1.32
CA ALA A 465 -19.36 45.37 -1.24
C ALA A 465 -19.58 46.37 -2.40
N MET A 466 -19.70 45.87 -3.63
CA MET A 466 -19.98 46.69 -4.81
C MET A 466 -21.34 47.38 -4.73
N LYS A 467 -22.40 46.66 -4.32
CA LYS A 467 -23.74 47.25 -4.16
C LYS A 467 -23.75 48.34 -3.09
N ARG A 468 -23.00 48.18 -1.99
CA ARG A 468 -22.81 49.24 -0.97
C ARG A 468 -22.12 50.47 -1.55
N LYS A 469 -21.05 50.29 -2.33
CA LYS A 469 -20.32 51.41 -2.96
C LYS A 469 -21.21 52.17 -3.94
N ARG A 470 -22.01 51.47 -4.74
CA ARG A 470 -22.99 52.08 -5.66
C ARG A 470 -24.05 52.90 -4.91
N GLN A 471 -24.64 52.34 -3.84
CA GLN A 471 -25.61 53.07 -3.00
C GLN A 471 -24.99 54.34 -2.40
N ILE A 472 -23.78 54.28 -1.86
CA ILE A 472 -23.09 55.45 -1.29
C ILE A 472 -22.83 56.52 -2.37
N ASN A 473 -22.41 56.10 -3.56
CA ASN A 473 -22.15 57.02 -4.68
C ASN A 473 -23.44 57.68 -5.19
N GLU A 474 -24.53 56.92 -5.34
CA GLU A 474 -25.85 57.44 -5.74
C GLU A 474 -26.41 58.44 -4.69
N THR A 475 -26.23 58.17 -3.39
CA THR A 475 -26.60 59.13 -2.33
C THR A 475 -25.73 60.39 -2.39
N LYS A 476 -24.41 60.26 -2.58
CA LYS A 476 -23.51 61.43 -2.70
C LYS A 476 -23.84 62.30 -3.92
N SER A 477 -24.18 61.72 -5.06
CA SER A 477 -24.62 62.48 -6.24
C SER A 477 -25.95 63.20 -6.02
N TYR A 478 -26.87 62.63 -5.24
CA TYR A 478 -28.12 63.30 -4.86
C TYR A 478 -27.89 64.47 -3.89
N VAL A 479 -26.95 64.34 -2.96
CA VAL A 479 -26.61 65.42 -1.99
C VAL A 479 -25.81 66.55 -2.65
N LEU A 480 -24.98 66.26 -3.67
CA LEU A 480 -24.15 67.25 -4.37
C LEU A 480 -24.81 67.82 -5.65
N GLY A 481 -25.98 67.30 -6.04
CA GLY A 481 -26.70 67.68 -7.26
C GLY A 481 -28.17 68.08 -7.04
N GLY A 482 -28.57 68.38 -5.81
CA GLY A 482 -29.85 69.07 -5.54
C GLY A 482 -29.77 70.54 -5.97
N PRO A 483 -30.88 71.13 -6.44
CA PRO A 483 -30.92 72.39 -7.20
C PRO A 483 -30.30 73.60 -6.51
#